data_AF-A0A834CNI0-F1
#
_entry.id   AF-A0A834CNI0-F1
#
_cell.length_a   1.000
_cell.length_b   1.000
_cell.length_c   1.000
_cell.angle_alpha   90.00
_cell.angle_beta   90.00
_cell.angle_gamma   90.00
#
_symmetry.space_group_name_H-M   'P 1'
#
loop_
_entity.id
_entity.type
_entity.pdbx_description
1 polymer ?
#
loop_
_entity_poly.entity_id
_entity_poly.type
_entity_poly.pdbx_seq_one_letter_code
_entity_poly.pdbx_strand_id
1 'polypeptide(L)'
;MTAVTPHLMLAVGTAVIGSLQFGYNTGVINAPQNTIESFYNETWSSRFSEPISQSALTALWSVSVAIFSVGGMLGSFSVGLFVNRFGRRNSMLVANALAFIAAAFMGFSKLAASFEMLIVGRFIVGIYSGLSTGFVPMYVEEISPTSLRGALGTLHQLGVVIGILVAQIFGLESIMGNASLWPLLLGFTLVPAILQCALLPFCPESPRYLLINCNEESKACSVLMKLRGADEVNEDIREMREESQKMMREKKVTMAELFRSPVYRQPMMVAIMLQLSQQLSGINAVFYYSTGIFERAGVAQPVYATIGAGVVNTAFTVVSLFVVERMGRRPLHLSRSDGDGGVSRFPDRCHGITGRCPMFPPVHYVEGR
;
A
#
# COMPACT_ATOMS: atom_id res chain seq x y z
N MET A 1 -5.94 -30.08 6.50
CA MET A 1 -4.90 -29.11 6.11
C MET A 1 -5.44 -28.31 4.93
N THR A 2 -5.71 -27.02 5.09
CA THR A 2 -6.12 -26.16 3.98
C THR A 2 -4.93 -26.02 3.03
N ALA A 3 -4.96 -26.73 1.91
CA ALA A 3 -3.91 -26.66 0.91
C ALA A 3 -3.96 -25.29 0.22
N VAL A 4 -2.79 -24.66 0.03
CA VAL A 4 -2.67 -23.45 -0.76
C VAL A 4 -2.87 -23.83 -2.22
N THR A 5 -4.01 -23.43 -2.80
CA THR A 5 -4.32 -23.77 -4.19
C THR A 5 -3.58 -22.83 -5.16
N PRO A 6 -3.27 -23.29 -6.38
CA PRO A 6 -2.72 -22.41 -7.42
C PRO A 6 -3.64 -21.23 -7.75
N HIS A 7 -4.95 -21.41 -7.64
CA HIS A 7 -5.94 -20.35 -7.87
C HIS A 7 -5.87 -19.26 -6.79
N LEU A 8 -5.71 -19.65 -5.53
CA LEU A 8 -5.50 -18.69 -4.43
C LEU A 8 -4.18 -17.92 -4.63
N MET A 9 -3.09 -18.61 -5.00
CA MET A 9 -1.81 -17.96 -5.26
C MET A 9 -1.88 -16.97 -6.41
N LEU A 10 -2.55 -17.33 -7.51
CA LEU A 10 -2.76 -16.44 -8.65
C LEU A 10 -3.55 -15.19 -8.25
N ALA A 11 -4.65 -15.37 -7.49
CA ALA A 11 -5.49 -14.28 -7.04
C ALA A 11 -4.74 -13.31 -6.12
N VAL A 12 -4.03 -13.84 -5.11
CA VAL A 12 -3.23 -13.04 -4.18
C VAL A 12 -2.05 -12.38 -4.89
N GLY A 13 -1.30 -13.12 -5.71
CA GLY A 13 -0.17 -12.58 -6.47
C GLY A 13 -0.58 -11.43 -7.39
N THR A 14 -1.70 -11.59 -8.11
CA THR A 14 -2.26 -10.54 -8.98
C THR A 14 -2.70 -9.32 -8.19
N ALA A 15 -3.28 -9.52 -6.99
CA ALA A 15 -3.68 -8.42 -6.14
C ALA A 15 -2.46 -7.63 -5.62
N VAL A 16 -1.41 -8.34 -5.20
CA VAL A 16 -0.18 -7.75 -4.67
C VAL A 16 0.58 -6.91 -5.70
N ILE A 17 0.34 -7.08 -7.01
CA ILE A 17 0.87 -6.16 -8.04
C ILE A 17 0.50 -4.70 -7.75
N GLY A 18 -0.70 -4.43 -7.22
CA GLY A 18 -1.09 -3.07 -6.81
C GLY A 18 -0.27 -2.54 -5.63
N SER A 19 0.19 -3.44 -4.75
CA SER A 19 1.08 -3.09 -3.62
C SER A 19 2.50 -2.80 -4.10
N LEU A 20 2.97 -3.59 -5.09
CA LEU A 20 4.24 -3.33 -5.77
C LEU A 20 4.21 -1.97 -6.47
N GLN A 21 3.12 -1.64 -7.17
CA GLN A 21 2.97 -0.32 -7.79
C GLN A 21 2.96 0.82 -6.77
N PHE A 22 2.29 0.65 -5.63
CA PHE A 22 2.34 1.62 -4.53
C PHE A 22 3.79 1.88 -4.11
N GLY A 23 4.53 0.80 -3.76
CA GLY A 23 5.92 0.91 -3.35
C GLY A 23 6.84 1.49 -4.43
N TYR A 24 6.65 1.08 -5.68
CA TYR A 24 7.42 1.60 -6.82
C TYR A 24 7.26 3.11 -6.95
N ASN A 25 6.02 3.62 -6.95
CA ASN A 25 5.73 5.04 -7.04
C ASN A 25 6.17 5.85 -5.82
N THR A 26 6.30 5.21 -4.66
CA THR A 26 6.94 5.80 -3.47
C THR A 26 8.44 5.98 -3.70
N GLY A 27 9.15 4.94 -4.16
CA GLY A 27 10.62 4.96 -4.26
C GLY A 27 11.21 5.61 -5.52
N VAL A 28 10.46 5.65 -6.63
CA VAL A 28 11.00 5.95 -7.97
C VAL A 28 11.51 7.39 -8.14
N ILE A 29 11.00 8.33 -7.33
CA ILE A 29 11.30 9.76 -7.49
C ILE A 29 12.65 10.16 -6.87
N ASN A 30 13.23 9.32 -6.00
CA ASN A 30 14.41 9.67 -5.20
C ASN A 30 15.71 9.65 -6.01
N ALA A 31 16.00 8.55 -6.70
CA ALA A 31 17.24 8.40 -7.46
C ALA A 31 17.40 9.41 -8.63
N PRO A 32 16.37 9.68 -9.46
CA PRO A 32 16.49 10.64 -10.56
C PRO A 32 16.28 12.10 -10.14
N GLN A 33 16.35 12.45 -8.85
CA GLN A 33 16.07 13.80 -8.35
C GLN A 33 16.85 14.88 -9.12
N ASN A 34 18.19 14.78 -9.13
CA ASN A 34 19.05 15.78 -9.77
C ASN A 34 18.77 15.90 -11.28
N THR A 35 18.42 14.78 -11.92
CA THR A 35 18.05 14.74 -13.34
C THR A 35 16.73 15.43 -13.63
N ILE A 36 15.70 15.21 -12.80
CA ILE A 36 14.39 15.83 -12.97
C ILE A 36 14.46 17.33 -12.62
N GLU A 37 15.22 17.71 -11.60
CA GLU A 37 15.49 19.12 -11.29
C GLU A 37 16.18 19.84 -12.44
N SER A 38 17.13 19.18 -13.12
CA SER A 38 17.76 19.72 -14.34
C SER A 38 16.74 19.93 -15.46
N PHE A 39 15.84 18.96 -15.68
CA PHE A 39 14.72 19.10 -16.63
C PHE A 39 13.79 20.28 -16.27
N TYR A 40 13.53 20.53 -14.99
CA TYR A 40 12.72 21.67 -14.55
C TYR A 40 13.40 22.99 -14.88
N ASN A 41 14.70 23.10 -14.61
CA ASN A 41 15.48 24.28 -14.95
C ASN A 41 15.54 24.54 -16.46
N GLU A 42 15.80 23.50 -17.27
CA GLU A 42 15.81 23.60 -18.74
C GLU A 42 14.45 24.05 -19.29
N THR A 43 13.36 23.45 -18.79
CA THR A 43 12.00 23.80 -19.20
C THR A 43 11.65 25.23 -18.80
N TRP A 44 12.02 25.66 -17.59
CA TRP A 44 11.79 27.02 -17.11
C TRP A 44 12.57 28.04 -17.95
N SER A 45 13.86 27.79 -18.17
CA SER A 45 14.73 28.65 -18.97
C SER A 45 14.23 28.77 -20.41
N SER A 46 13.76 27.67 -21.01
CA SER A 46 13.16 27.72 -22.34
C SER A 46 11.88 28.56 -22.41
N ARG A 47 11.10 28.66 -21.32
CA ARG A 47 9.82 29.38 -21.29
C ARG A 47 9.97 30.85 -20.92
N PHE A 48 10.84 31.16 -19.98
CA PHE A 48 10.96 32.50 -19.38
C PHE A 48 12.28 33.19 -19.73
N SER A 49 13.18 32.54 -20.49
CA SER A 49 14.51 33.06 -20.86
C SER A 49 15.42 33.40 -19.66
N GLU A 50 15.10 32.88 -18.48
CA GLU A 50 15.88 33.05 -17.25
C GLU A 50 16.01 31.70 -16.51
N PRO A 51 17.11 31.44 -15.80
CA PRO A 51 17.22 30.23 -14.97
C PRO A 51 16.27 30.31 -13.77
N ILE A 52 15.73 29.17 -13.36
CA ILE A 52 14.87 29.11 -12.17
C ILE A 52 15.70 29.41 -10.91
N SER A 53 15.13 30.13 -9.95
CA SER A 53 15.79 30.35 -8.66
C SER A 53 15.84 29.04 -7.85
N GLN A 54 16.89 28.85 -7.05
CA GLN A 54 17.08 27.61 -6.27
C GLN A 54 15.92 27.33 -5.30
N SER A 55 15.35 28.38 -4.70
CA SER A 55 14.19 28.27 -3.81
C SER A 55 12.93 27.83 -4.55
N ALA A 56 12.69 28.37 -5.75
CA ALA A 56 11.56 27.98 -6.59
C ALA A 56 11.71 26.54 -7.11
N LEU A 57 12.92 26.14 -7.52
CA LEU A 57 13.20 24.76 -7.94
C LEU A 57 12.94 23.75 -6.82
N THR A 58 13.45 24.05 -5.61
CA THR A 58 13.24 23.20 -4.44
C THR A 58 11.75 23.10 -4.08
N ALA A 59 11.00 24.22 -4.18
CA ALA A 59 9.57 24.24 -3.94
C ALA A 59 8.81 23.40 -4.99
N LEU A 60 9.14 23.56 -6.28
CA LEU A 60 8.50 22.83 -7.38
C LEU A 60 8.77 21.32 -7.29
N TRP A 61 10.00 20.93 -6.97
CA TRP A 61 10.36 19.54 -6.68
C TRP A 61 9.56 19.00 -5.48
N SER A 62 9.54 19.74 -4.37
CA SER A 62 8.81 19.35 -3.16
C SER A 62 7.31 19.16 -3.43
N VAL A 63 6.69 20.03 -4.23
CA VAL A 63 5.30 19.89 -4.68
C VAL A 63 5.13 18.61 -5.51
N SER A 64 6.05 18.33 -6.44
CA SER A 64 6.02 17.14 -7.30
C SER A 64 6.10 15.83 -6.50
N VAL A 65 6.86 15.84 -5.39
CA VAL A 65 6.95 14.70 -4.47
C VAL A 65 5.69 14.61 -3.59
N ALA A 66 5.27 15.72 -2.97
CA ALA A 66 4.20 15.76 -1.98
C ALA A 66 2.78 15.56 -2.56
N ILE A 67 2.53 15.98 -3.80
CA ILE A 67 1.21 15.86 -4.44
C ILE A 67 0.76 14.40 -4.58
N PHE A 68 1.69 13.45 -4.63
CA PHE A 68 1.41 12.01 -4.58
C PHE A 68 0.67 11.63 -3.30
N SER A 69 1.10 12.14 -2.14
CA SER A 69 0.44 11.89 -0.85
C SER A 69 -0.95 12.51 -0.82
N VAL A 70 -1.15 13.67 -1.43
CA VAL A 70 -2.48 14.31 -1.56
C VAL A 70 -3.42 13.44 -2.39
N GLY A 71 -2.95 12.94 -3.53
CA GLY A 71 -3.68 11.96 -4.33
C GLY A 71 -4.02 10.70 -3.51
N GLY A 72 -3.03 10.17 -2.78
CA GLY A 72 -3.18 9.01 -1.91
C GLY A 72 -4.25 9.18 -0.83
N MET A 73 -4.34 10.36 -0.20
CA MET A 73 -5.42 10.68 0.75
C MET A 73 -6.79 10.58 0.06
N LEU A 74 -6.97 11.26 -1.08
CA LEU A 74 -8.25 11.26 -1.81
C LEU A 74 -8.65 9.86 -2.28
N GLY A 75 -7.69 9.09 -2.79
CA GLY A 75 -7.87 7.70 -3.18
C GLY A 75 -8.32 6.83 -2.01
N SER A 76 -7.62 6.92 -0.87
CA SER A 76 -7.91 6.14 0.33
C SER A 76 -9.32 6.42 0.88
N PHE A 77 -9.74 7.69 0.90
CA PHE A 77 -11.11 8.06 1.34
C PHE A 77 -12.20 7.51 0.41
N SER A 78 -11.88 7.30 -0.87
CA SER A 78 -12.83 6.86 -1.87
C SER A 78 -12.94 5.34 -1.99
N VAL A 79 -12.09 4.55 -1.31
CA VAL A 79 -12.07 3.07 -1.35
C VAL A 79 -13.46 2.47 -1.15
N GLY A 80 -14.19 2.91 -0.12
CA GLY A 80 -15.51 2.38 0.24
C GLY A 80 -16.57 2.55 -0.85
N LEU A 81 -16.46 3.60 -1.68
CA LEU A 81 -17.40 3.86 -2.77
C LEU A 81 -17.23 2.83 -3.90
N PHE A 82 -15.99 2.51 -4.24
CA PHE A 82 -15.68 1.58 -5.33
C PHE A 82 -15.93 0.13 -4.92
N VAL A 83 -15.39 -0.33 -3.80
CA VAL A 83 -15.46 -1.75 -3.39
C VAL A 83 -16.88 -2.25 -3.16
N ASN A 84 -17.79 -1.36 -2.75
CA ASN A 84 -19.19 -1.70 -2.52
C ASN A 84 -20.04 -1.62 -3.80
N ARG A 85 -19.68 -0.74 -4.74
CA ARG A 85 -20.42 -0.56 -6.00
C ARG A 85 -20.01 -1.55 -7.08
N PHE A 86 -18.70 -1.76 -7.27
CA PHE A 86 -18.18 -2.56 -8.39
C PHE A 86 -17.72 -3.97 -7.97
N GLY A 87 -17.51 -4.21 -6.67
CA GLY A 87 -16.82 -5.39 -6.17
C GLY A 87 -15.33 -5.12 -5.96
N ARG A 88 -14.60 -6.07 -5.36
CA ARG A 88 -13.19 -5.85 -4.98
C ARG A 88 -12.30 -5.98 -6.20
N ARG A 89 -12.40 -7.09 -6.93
CA ARG A 89 -11.62 -7.39 -8.13
C ARG A 89 -11.88 -6.35 -9.22
N ASN A 90 -13.14 -6.05 -9.51
CA ASN A 90 -13.46 -5.07 -10.56
C ASN A 90 -13.02 -3.65 -10.19
N SER A 91 -13.04 -3.28 -8.91
CA SER A 91 -12.50 -1.98 -8.46
C SER A 91 -11.01 -1.85 -8.75
N MET A 92 -10.24 -2.92 -8.51
CA MET A 92 -8.81 -2.96 -8.87
C MET A 92 -8.60 -2.82 -10.38
N LEU A 93 -9.44 -3.48 -11.18
CA LEU A 93 -9.36 -3.41 -12.64
C LEU A 93 -9.66 -1.99 -13.15
N VAL A 94 -10.72 -1.35 -12.64
CA VAL A 94 -11.07 0.02 -13.00
C VAL A 94 -10.00 1.01 -12.55
N ALA A 95 -9.41 0.81 -11.37
CA ALA A 95 -8.35 1.68 -10.86
C ALA A 95 -7.10 1.68 -11.77
N ASN A 96 -6.80 0.59 -12.46
CA ASN A 96 -5.67 0.58 -13.41
C ASN A 96 -5.81 1.62 -14.52
N ALA A 97 -7.02 2.08 -14.86
CA ALA A 97 -7.20 3.22 -15.77
C ALA A 97 -6.44 4.47 -15.28
N LEU A 98 -6.43 4.73 -13.96
CA LEU A 98 -5.65 5.82 -13.36
C LEU A 98 -4.15 5.58 -13.51
N ALA A 99 -3.68 4.34 -13.37
CA ALA A 99 -2.28 3.99 -13.57
C ALA A 99 -1.84 4.23 -15.03
N PHE A 100 -2.66 3.84 -16.01
CA PHE A 100 -2.42 4.13 -17.44
C PHE A 100 -2.32 5.63 -17.71
N ILE A 101 -3.28 6.40 -17.21
CA ILE A 101 -3.29 7.86 -17.38
C ILE A 101 -2.04 8.46 -16.74
N ALA A 102 -1.72 8.09 -15.50
CA ALA A 102 -0.54 8.63 -14.83
C ALA A 102 0.76 8.27 -15.53
N ALA A 103 0.91 7.04 -16.03
CA ALA A 103 2.07 6.61 -16.78
C ALA A 103 2.24 7.42 -18.08
N ALA A 104 1.15 7.73 -18.78
CA ALA A 104 1.19 8.60 -19.96
C ALA A 104 1.63 10.03 -19.59
N PHE A 105 1.00 10.64 -18.57
CA PHE A 105 1.37 11.99 -18.12
C PHE A 105 2.84 12.10 -17.70
N MET A 106 3.34 11.14 -16.92
CA MET A 106 4.74 11.14 -16.48
C MET A 106 5.71 10.77 -17.60
N GLY A 107 5.39 9.76 -18.42
CA GLY A 107 6.27 9.27 -19.49
C GLY A 107 6.43 10.26 -20.65
N PHE A 108 5.39 11.03 -20.98
CA PHE A 108 5.45 12.04 -22.04
C PHE A 108 5.80 13.45 -21.54
N SER A 109 5.98 13.65 -20.23
CA SER A 109 6.26 14.97 -19.62
C SER A 109 7.49 15.66 -20.21
N LYS A 110 8.58 14.89 -20.45
CA LYS A 110 9.80 15.40 -21.07
C LYS A 110 9.59 15.81 -22.53
N LEU A 111 8.88 15.00 -23.30
CA LEU A 111 8.60 15.27 -24.72
C LEU A 111 7.74 16.52 -24.89
N ALA A 112 6.80 16.74 -23.96
CA ALA A 112 5.95 17.92 -23.93
C ALA A 112 6.61 19.15 -23.28
N ALA A 113 7.85 19.04 -22.79
CA ALA A 113 8.53 20.08 -22.02
C ALA A 113 7.62 20.69 -20.93
N SER A 114 6.98 19.83 -20.12
CA SER A 114 6.01 20.25 -19.09
C SER A 114 6.22 19.53 -17.77
N PHE A 115 6.65 20.30 -16.76
CA PHE A 115 6.67 19.85 -15.37
C PHE A 115 5.26 19.75 -14.77
N GLU A 116 4.27 20.49 -15.32
CA GLU A 116 2.87 20.38 -14.89
C GLU A 116 2.30 18.99 -15.19
N MET A 117 2.62 18.43 -16.36
CA MET A 117 2.23 17.05 -16.70
C MET A 117 2.79 16.03 -15.72
N LEU A 118 4.04 16.23 -15.26
CA LEU A 118 4.66 15.38 -14.25
C LEU A 118 3.92 15.50 -12.91
N ILE A 119 3.62 16.71 -12.45
CA ILE A 119 2.87 16.97 -11.21
C ILE A 119 1.47 16.33 -11.26
N VAL A 120 0.76 16.49 -12.38
CA VAL A 120 -0.57 15.88 -12.58
C VAL A 120 -0.46 14.36 -12.61
N GLY A 121 0.53 13.80 -13.30
CA GLY A 121 0.79 12.36 -13.30
C GLY A 121 1.05 11.82 -11.89
N ARG A 122 1.86 12.52 -11.09
CA ARG A 122 2.14 12.19 -9.68
C ARG A 122 0.90 12.25 -8.80
N PHE A 123 0.01 13.21 -9.02
CA PHE A 123 -1.27 13.29 -8.33
C PHE A 123 -2.17 12.08 -8.66
N ILE A 124 -2.33 11.77 -9.96
CA ILE A 124 -3.20 10.69 -10.43
C ILE A 124 -2.68 9.33 -9.96
N VAL A 125 -1.37 9.07 -10.05
CA VAL A 125 -0.80 7.82 -9.51
C VAL A 125 -0.90 7.76 -7.99
N GLY A 126 -0.90 8.90 -7.32
CA GLY A 126 -1.25 9.02 -5.90
C GLY A 126 -2.66 8.51 -5.62
N ILE A 127 -3.67 8.93 -6.39
CA ILE A 127 -5.06 8.45 -6.24
C ILE A 127 -5.12 6.93 -6.44
N TYR A 128 -4.50 6.41 -7.50
CA TYR A 128 -4.39 4.96 -7.74
C TYR A 128 -3.76 4.23 -6.54
N SER A 129 -2.66 4.77 -6.04
CA SER A 129 -1.88 4.22 -4.93
C SER A 129 -2.70 4.18 -3.65
N GLY A 130 -3.44 5.24 -3.31
CA GLY A 130 -4.34 5.28 -2.17
C GLY A 130 -5.51 4.28 -2.27
N LEU A 131 -6.11 4.16 -3.45
CA LEU A 131 -7.14 3.13 -3.70
C LEU A 131 -6.56 1.73 -3.52
N SER A 132 -5.37 1.47 -4.07
CA SER A 132 -4.69 0.18 -4.00
C SER A 132 -4.36 -0.23 -2.57
N THR A 133 -3.95 0.71 -1.71
CA THR A 133 -3.70 0.43 -0.27
C THR A 133 -4.95 0.01 0.50
N GLY A 134 -6.15 0.31 0.00
CA GLY A 134 -7.40 -0.22 0.56
C GLY A 134 -7.89 -1.51 -0.13
N PHE A 135 -7.80 -1.57 -1.46
CA PHE A 135 -8.32 -2.69 -2.24
C PHE A 135 -7.56 -3.99 -2.01
N VAL A 136 -6.23 -3.93 -2.04
CA VAL A 136 -5.40 -5.14 -1.96
C VAL A 136 -5.58 -5.88 -0.62
N PRO A 137 -5.39 -5.25 0.55
CA PRO A 137 -5.57 -5.98 1.82
C PRO A 137 -6.99 -6.49 2.00
N MET A 138 -8.01 -5.70 1.59
CA MET A 138 -9.42 -6.14 1.67
C MET A 138 -9.68 -7.36 0.80
N TYR A 139 -9.24 -7.35 -0.45
CA TYR A 139 -9.42 -8.48 -1.35
C TYR A 139 -8.69 -9.72 -0.87
N VAL A 140 -7.42 -9.58 -0.46
CA VAL A 140 -6.60 -10.69 0.06
C VAL A 140 -7.23 -11.29 1.32
N GLU A 141 -7.70 -10.46 2.26
CA GLU A 141 -8.34 -10.93 3.49
C GLU A 141 -9.64 -11.70 3.22
N GLU A 142 -10.45 -11.22 2.25
CA GLU A 142 -11.74 -11.82 1.93
C GLU A 142 -11.65 -13.15 1.14
N ILE A 143 -10.57 -13.38 0.37
CA ILE A 143 -10.35 -14.64 -0.35
C ILE A 143 -9.55 -15.68 0.46
N SER A 144 -8.79 -15.22 1.45
CA SER A 144 -7.89 -16.07 2.24
C SER A 144 -8.62 -16.92 3.27
N PRO A 145 -8.13 -18.14 3.59
CA PRO A 145 -8.67 -18.95 4.67
C PRO A 145 -8.33 -18.32 6.01
N THR A 146 -9.22 -18.45 6.99
CA THR A 146 -9.08 -17.81 8.31
C THR A 146 -7.73 -18.12 8.97
N SER A 147 -7.18 -19.32 8.76
CA SER A 147 -5.85 -19.73 9.24
C SER A 147 -4.66 -19.03 8.57
N LEU A 148 -4.79 -18.58 7.31
CA LEU A 148 -3.70 -17.96 6.53
C LEU A 148 -3.91 -16.48 6.24
N ARG A 149 -5.03 -15.87 6.68
CA ARG A 149 -5.33 -14.44 6.48
C ARG A 149 -4.19 -13.54 6.96
N GLY A 150 -3.57 -13.87 8.10
CA GLY A 150 -2.42 -13.15 8.63
C GLY A 150 -1.23 -13.17 7.67
N ALA A 151 -0.75 -14.38 7.35
CA ALA A 151 0.39 -14.59 6.44
C ALA A 151 0.15 -13.94 5.06
N LEU A 152 -1.00 -14.18 4.43
CA LEU A 152 -1.29 -13.65 3.10
C LEU A 152 -1.49 -12.12 3.13
N GLY A 153 -2.04 -11.57 4.21
CA GLY A 153 -2.12 -10.12 4.40
C GLY A 153 -0.76 -9.43 4.43
N THR A 154 0.29 -10.12 4.91
CA THR A 154 1.65 -9.55 4.92
C THR A 154 2.27 -9.41 3.55
N LEU A 155 1.77 -10.14 2.55
CA LEU A 155 2.24 -10.02 1.16
C LEU A 155 1.97 -8.63 0.59
N HIS A 156 0.97 -7.90 1.13
CA HIS A 156 0.78 -6.48 0.81
C HIS A 156 2.03 -5.67 1.16
N GLN A 157 2.46 -5.73 2.43
CA GLN A 157 3.64 -4.99 2.90
C GLN A 157 4.92 -5.45 2.19
N LEU A 158 5.06 -6.76 1.95
CA LEU A 158 6.18 -7.30 1.19
C LEU A 158 6.21 -6.75 -0.24
N GLY A 159 5.05 -6.68 -0.90
CA GLY A 159 4.92 -6.07 -2.23
C GLY A 159 5.35 -4.60 -2.23
N VAL A 160 4.97 -3.82 -1.22
CA VAL A 160 5.39 -2.42 -1.08
C VAL A 160 6.92 -2.30 -0.99
N VAL A 161 7.58 -3.05 -0.11
CA VAL A 161 9.03 -2.93 0.06
C VAL A 161 9.83 -3.45 -1.14
N ILE A 162 9.34 -4.50 -1.80
CA ILE A 162 9.89 -4.97 -3.08
C ILE A 162 9.73 -3.90 -4.16
N GLY A 163 8.56 -3.25 -4.23
CA GLY A 163 8.32 -2.15 -5.16
C GLY A 163 9.30 -0.99 -4.99
N ILE A 164 9.56 -0.58 -3.74
CA ILE A 164 10.55 0.45 -3.41
C ILE A 164 11.94 0.02 -3.88
N LEU A 165 12.35 -1.21 -3.57
CA LEU A 165 13.67 -1.73 -3.94
C LEU A 165 13.85 -1.79 -5.47
N VAL A 166 12.85 -2.27 -6.20
CA VAL A 166 12.86 -2.30 -7.67
C VAL A 166 12.98 -0.89 -8.25
N ALA A 167 12.27 0.08 -7.69
CA ALA A 167 12.36 1.48 -8.10
C ALA A 167 13.76 2.07 -7.87
N GLN A 168 14.40 1.75 -6.74
CA GLN A 168 15.77 2.17 -6.43
C GLN A 168 16.79 1.55 -7.39
N ILE A 169 16.62 0.25 -7.73
CA ILE A 169 17.49 -0.44 -8.69
C ILE A 169 17.34 0.19 -10.08
N PHE A 170 16.11 0.37 -10.58
CA PHE A 170 15.89 0.99 -11.89
C PHE A 170 16.32 2.45 -11.95
N GLY A 171 16.30 3.13 -10.81
CA GLY A 171 16.81 4.48 -10.62
C GLY A 171 18.33 4.62 -10.75
N LEU A 172 19.10 3.54 -10.90
CA LEU A 172 20.52 3.63 -11.24
C LEU A 172 20.72 4.30 -12.60
N GLU A 173 21.74 5.15 -12.70
CA GLU A 173 22.12 5.82 -13.95
C GLU A 173 22.42 4.83 -15.09
N SER A 174 22.98 3.68 -14.75
CA SER A 174 23.27 2.57 -15.66
C SER A 174 22.04 1.85 -16.21
N ILE A 175 20.85 2.07 -15.65
CA ILE A 175 19.59 1.42 -16.06
C ILE A 175 18.62 2.43 -16.66
N MET A 176 17.87 3.17 -15.84
CA MET A 176 16.89 4.17 -16.32
C MET A 176 16.98 5.53 -15.63
N GLY A 177 17.79 5.68 -14.57
CA GLY A 177 17.94 6.93 -13.81
C GLY A 177 18.82 8.00 -14.47
N ASN A 178 18.95 7.98 -15.79
CA ASN A 178 19.77 8.94 -16.55
C ASN A 178 18.93 10.01 -17.25
N ALA A 179 19.60 11.04 -17.79
CA ALA A 179 18.96 12.18 -18.45
C ALA A 179 17.98 11.79 -19.57
N SER A 180 18.23 10.69 -20.27
CA SER A 180 17.41 10.24 -21.40
C SER A 180 16.23 9.37 -20.99
N LEU A 181 16.41 8.48 -20.01
CA LEU A 181 15.47 7.40 -19.69
C LEU A 181 14.63 7.64 -18.42
N TRP A 182 14.84 8.71 -17.65
CA TRP A 182 14.02 9.00 -16.47
C TRP A 182 12.50 9.09 -16.75
N PRO A 183 12.00 9.53 -17.93
CA PRO A 183 10.56 9.49 -18.19
C PRO A 183 10.04 8.06 -18.31
N LEU A 184 10.86 7.14 -18.86
CA LEU A 184 10.55 5.71 -18.91
C LEU A 184 10.56 5.10 -17.50
N LEU A 185 11.48 5.54 -16.63
CA LEU A 185 11.51 5.12 -15.23
C LEU A 185 10.19 5.44 -14.51
N LEU A 186 9.64 6.64 -14.68
CA LEU A 186 8.32 6.99 -14.10
C LEU A 186 7.16 6.30 -14.85
N GLY A 187 7.27 6.17 -16.16
CA GLY A 187 6.30 5.49 -17.03
C GLY A 187 6.26 3.98 -16.86
N PHE A 188 7.26 3.36 -16.22
CA PHE A 188 7.35 1.91 -16.01
C PHE A 188 6.15 1.34 -15.26
N THR A 189 5.45 2.16 -14.47
CA THR A 189 4.17 1.84 -13.82
C THR A 189 3.11 1.27 -14.78
N LEU A 190 3.23 1.56 -16.08
CA LEU A 190 2.43 0.97 -17.15
C LEU A 190 2.56 -0.56 -17.21
N VAL A 191 3.75 -1.11 -17.05
CA VAL A 191 4.04 -2.55 -17.19
C VAL A 191 3.29 -3.39 -16.15
N PRO A 192 3.41 -3.14 -14.83
CA PRO A 192 2.63 -3.86 -13.84
C PRO A 192 1.12 -3.59 -13.98
N ALA A 193 0.70 -2.43 -14.48
CA ALA A 193 -0.73 -2.15 -14.72
C ALA A 193 -1.30 -3.02 -15.85
N ILE A 194 -0.57 -3.16 -16.97
CA ILE A 194 -0.95 -4.07 -18.07
C ILE A 194 -1.00 -5.51 -17.57
N LEU A 195 0.04 -5.95 -16.85
CA LEU A 195 0.09 -7.30 -16.28
C LEU A 195 -1.10 -7.56 -15.35
N GLN A 196 -1.41 -6.61 -14.46
CA GLN A 196 -2.53 -6.75 -13.55
C GLN A 196 -3.88 -6.75 -14.30
N CYS A 197 -4.06 -5.92 -15.32
CA CYS A 197 -5.25 -5.94 -16.17
C CYS A 197 -5.41 -7.25 -16.96
N ALA A 198 -4.32 -7.87 -17.39
CA ALA A 198 -4.36 -9.16 -18.07
C ALA A 198 -4.72 -10.30 -17.10
N LEU A 199 -4.22 -10.25 -15.86
CA LEU A 199 -4.42 -11.32 -14.88
C LEU A 199 -5.74 -11.23 -14.10
N LEU A 200 -6.21 -10.02 -13.75
CA LEU A 200 -7.41 -9.81 -12.94
C LEU A 200 -8.69 -10.48 -13.49
N PRO A 201 -8.96 -10.51 -14.81
CA PRO A 201 -10.12 -11.21 -15.36
C PRO A 201 -10.15 -12.71 -15.05
N PHE A 202 -8.99 -13.34 -14.86
CA PHE A 202 -8.87 -14.75 -14.48
C PHE A 202 -8.99 -14.97 -12.96
N CYS A 203 -8.90 -13.89 -12.17
CA CYS A 203 -9.06 -13.95 -10.73
C CYS A 203 -10.56 -13.97 -10.35
N PRO A 204 -10.93 -14.72 -9.30
CA PRO A 204 -12.30 -14.71 -8.79
C PRO A 204 -12.65 -13.37 -8.14
N GLU A 205 -13.93 -13.02 -8.14
CA GLU A 205 -14.43 -11.94 -7.27
C GLU A 205 -14.49 -12.44 -5.82
N SER A 206 -14.47 -11.52 -4.85
CA SER A 206 -14.53 -11.87 -3.42
C SER A 206 -15.79 -12.72 -3.10
N PRO A 207 -15.62 -13.92 -2.51
CA PRO A 207 -16.76 -14.75 -2.06
C PRO A 207 -17.64 -14.00 -1.07
N ARG A 208 -17.02 -13.22 -0.17
CA ARG A 208 -17.72 -12.38 0.81
C ARG A 208 -18.57 -11.31 0.13
N TYR A 209 -18.04 -10.65 -0.89
CA TYR A 209 -18.79 -9.67 -1.68
C TYR A 209 -19.97 -10.32 -2.41
N LEU A 210 -19.74 -11.44 -3.09
CA LEU A 210 -20.80 -12.16 -3.81
C LEU A 210 -21.93 -12.61 -2.88
N LEU A 211 -21.59 -13.14 -1.71
CA LEU A 211 -22.56 -13.63 -0.74
C LEU A 211 -23.33 -12.49 -0.06
N ILE A 212 -22.64 -11.43 0.40
CA ILE A 212 -23.24 -10.40 1.25
C ILE A 212 -23.81 -9.24 0.44
N ASN A 213 -23.06 -8.72 -0.54
CA ASN A 213 -23.44 -7.53 -1.29
C ASN A 213 -24.31 -7.87 -2.51
N CYS A 214 -24.04 -8.99 -3.19
CA CYS A 214 -24.79 -9.41 -4.37
C CYS A 214 -25.89 -10.44 -4.08
N ASN A 215 -25.89 -11.05 -2.88
CA ASN A 215 -26.82 -12.12 -2.49
C ASN A 215 -26.77 -13.33 -3.44
N GLU A 216 -25.59 -13.64 -3.98
CA GLU A 216 -25.36 -14.73 -4.94
C GLU A 216 -24.64 -15.92 -4.28
N GLU A 217 -25.36 -16.68 -3.44
CA GLU A 217 -24.80 -17.79 -2.65
C GLU A 217 -24.19 -18.90 -3.51
N SER A 218 -24.87 -19.33 -4.57
CA SER A 218 -24.38 -20.41 -5.45
C SER A 218 -23.03 -20.08 -6.09
N LYS A 219 -22.87 -18.83 -6.55
CA LYS A 219 -21.60 -18.35 -7.10
C LYS A 219 -20.53 -18.24 -6.02
N ALA A 220 -20.86 -17.71 -4.84
CA ALA A 220 -19.94 -17.63 -3.71
C ALA A 220 -19.40 -19.03 -3.33
N CYS A 221 -20.26 -20.04 -3.23
CA CYS A 221 -19.86 -21.43 -3.00
C CYS A 221 -18.90 -21.94 -4.09
N SER A 222 -19.25 -21.74 -5.37
CA SER A 222 -18.42 -22.21 -6.49
C SER A 222 -17.02 -21.58 -6.51
N VAL A 223 -16.92 -20.30 -6.14
CA VAL A 223 -15.65 -19.58 -6.07
C VAL A 223 -14.84 -20.08 -4.88
N LEU A 224 -15.48 -20.27 -3.74
CA LEU A 224 -14.84 -20.71 -2.52
C LEU A 224 -14.31 -22.14 -2.62
N MET A 225 -15.06 -23.04 -3.26
CA MET A 225 -14.59 -24.40 -3.60
C MET A 225 -13.31 -24.36 -4.43
N LYS A 226 -13.23 -23.49 -5.46
CA LYS A 226 -12.01 -23.31 -6.28
C LYS A 226 -10.84 -22.73 -5.48
N LEU A 227 -11.10 -21.77 -4.60
CA LEU A 227 -10.08 -21.13 -3.77
C LEU A 227 -9.52 -22.08 -2.70
N ARG A 228 -10.38 -22.90 -2.09
CA ARG A 228 -10.02 -23.85 -1.03
C ARG A 228 -9.52 -25.19 -1.57
N GLY A 229 -9.87 -25.54 -2.80
CA GLY A 229 -9.58 -26.86 -3.36
C GLY A 229 -10.34 -27.96 -2.63
N ALA A 230 -11.55 -27.64 -2.15
CA ALA A 230 -12.39 -28.53 -1.34
C ALA A 230 -13.77 -28.69 -2.00
N ASP A 231 -14.32 -29.90 -1.89
CA ASP A 231 -15.64 -30.24 -2.45
C ASP A 231 -16.79 -29.69 -1.60
N GLU A 232 -16.55 -29.44 -0.31
CA GLU A 232 -17.51 -28.83 0.62
C GLU A 232 -16.92 -27.60 1.30
N VAL A 233 -17.68 -26.50 1.27
CA VAL A 233 -17.31 -25.20 1.88
C VAL A 233 -18.43 -24.64 2.77
N ASN A 234 -19.34 -25.52 3.21
CA ASN A 234 -20.53 -25.14 3.99
C ASN A 234 -20.18 -24.45 5.31
N GLU A 235 -19.09 -24.86 5.97
CA GLU A 235 -18.64 -24.21 7.20
C GLU A 235 -18.14 -22.78 6.96
N ASP A 236 -17.31 -22.56 5.94
CA ASP A 236 -16.83 -21.21 5.59
C ASP A 236 -18.01 -20.29 5.22
N ILE A 237 -19.01 -20.79 4.49
CA ILE A 237 -20.21 -20.02 4.13
C ILE A 237 -21.06 -19.70 5.37
N ARG A 238 -21.20 -20.67 6.29
CA ARG A 238 -21.88 -20.47 7.57
C ARG A 238 -21.18 -19.41 8.41
N GLU A 239 -19.85 -19.47 8.52
CA GLU A 239 -19.02 -18.47 9.22
C GLU A 239 -19.21 -17.08 8.61
N MET A 240 -19.13 -16.95 7.27
CA MET A 240 -19.36 -15.67 6.59
C MET A 240 -20.77 -15.11 6.81
N ARG A 241 -21.79 -15.98 6.86
CA ARG A 241 -23.17 -15.58 7.19
C ARG A 241 -23.29 -15.10 8.62
N GLU A 242 -22.71 -15.82 9.58
CA GLU A 242 -22.75 -15.44 10.99
C GLU A 242 -22.03 -14.11 11.24
N GLU A 243 -20.86 -13.91 10.64
CA GLU A 243 -20.15 -12.62 10.66
C GLU A 243 -21.01 -11.50 10.06
N SER A 244 -21.65 -11.75 8.93
CA SER A 244 -22.53 -10.79 8.26
C SER A 244 -23.76 -10.43 9.10
N GLN A 245 -24.41 -11.43 9.71
CA GLN A 245 -25.56 -11.21 10.58
C GLN A 245 -25.19 -10.41 11.83
N LYS A 246 -24.01 -10.66 12.42
CA LYS A 246 -23.48 -9.82 13.51
C LYS A 246 -23.27 -8.38 13.04
N MET A 247 -22.65 -8.19 11.86
CA MET A 247 -22.40 -6.87 11.29
C MET A 247 -23.68 -6.11 10.91
N MET A 248 -24.72 -6.79 10.45
CA MET A 248 -26.02 -6.19 10.11
C MET A 248 -26.87 -5.84 11.34
N ARG A 249 -26.68 -6.55 12.46
CA ARG A 249 -27.31 -6.21 13.74
C ARG A 249 -26.68 -4.96 14.35
N GLU A 250 -25.44 -4.65 13.98
CA GLU A 250 -24.77 -3.41 14.35
C GLU A 250 -25.12 -2.30 13.34
N LYS A 251 -25.44 -1.11 13.85
CA LYS A 251 -25.75 0.04 12.99
C LYS A 251 -24.49 0.42 12.20
N LYS A 252 -24.58 0.54 10.87
CA LYS A 252 -23.48 1.04 10.03
C LYS A 252 -23.00 2.39 10.56
N VAL A 253 -21.79 2.42 11.10
CA VAL A 253 -21.23 3.61 11.73
C VAL A 253 -20.76 4.58 10.66
N THR A 254 -21.27 5.81 10.70
CA THR A 254 -20.80 6.88 9.82
C THR A 254 -19.46 7.45 10.31
N MET A 255 -18.68 8.09 9.42
CA MET A 255 -17.42 8.73 9.82
C MET A 255 -17.61 9.74 10.96
N ALA A 256 -18.73 10.48 10.97
CA ALA A 256 -19.05 11.43 12.04
C ALA A 256 -19.37 10.74 13.38
N GLU A 257 -20.05 9.58 13.35
CA GLU A 257 -20.34 8.80 14.55
C GLU A 257 -19.08 8.15 15.14
N LEU A 258 -18.07 7.84 14.31
CA LEU A 258 -16.77 7.32 14.74
C LEU A 258 -16.06 8.27 15.72
N PHE A 259 -16.15 9.58 15.49
CA PHE A 259 -15.56 10.61 16.36
C PHE A 259 -16.48 11.03 17.52
N ARG A 260 -17.80 10.90 17.36
CA ARG A 260 -18.77 11.31 18.40
C ARG A 260 -19.02 10.23 19.45
N SER A 261 -18.96 8.96 19.08
CA SER A 261 -19.27 7.86 20.01
C SER A 261 -18.11 7.60 20.98
N PRO A 262 -18.35 7.60 22.30
CA PRO A 262 -17.30 7.31 23.28
C PRO A 262 -16.75 5.88 23.16
N VAL A 263 -17.53 4.95 22.61
CA VAL A 263 -17.14 3.54 22.40
C VAL A 263 -16.06 3.42 21.33
N TYR A 264 -16.16 4.21 20.25
CA TYR A 264 -15.22 4.14 19.11
C TYR A 264 -14.05 5.12 19.25
N ARG A 265 -14.17 6.14 20.10
CA ARG A 265 -13.15 7.18 20.25
C ARG A 265 -11.79 6.65 20.69
N GLN A 266 -11.73 5.72 21.65
CA GLN A 266 -10.47 5.14 22.10
C GLN A 266 -9.79 4.28 21.02
N PRO A 267 -10.46 3.29 20.40
CA PRO A 267 -9.89 2.55 19.27
C PRO A 267 -9.45 3.44 18.10
N MET A 268 -10.26 4.45 17.76
CA MET A 268 -9.96 5.40 16.69
C MET A 268 -8.72 6.25 17.02
N MET A 269 -8.62 6.75 18.26
CA MET A 269 -7.45 7.51 18.69
C MET A 269 -6.18 6.64 18.65
N VAL A 270 -6.26 5.39 19.09
CA VAL A 270 -5.13 4.45 18.98
C VAL A 270 -4.76 4.23 17.51
N ALA A 271 -5.73 3.99 16.62
CA ALA A 271 -5.48 3.81 15.20
C ALA A 271 -4.81 5.04 14.55
N ILE A 272 -5.31 6.24 14.86
CA ILE A 272 -4.73 7.50 14.37
C ILE A 272 -3.30 7.67 14.92
N MET A 273 -3.07 7.44 16.20
CA MET A 273 -1.74 7.60 16.81
C MET A 273 -0.74 6.57 16.28
N LEU A 274 -1.17 5.34 16.00
CA LEU A 274 -0.35 4.33 15.33
C LEU A 274 0.01 4.74 13.90
N GLN A 275 -0.93 5.32 13.15
CA GLN A 275 -0.65 5.79 11.79
C GLN A 275 0.25 7.04 11.79
N LEU A 276 0.07 7.93 12.76
CA LEU A 276 0.93 9.10 12.96
C LEU A 276 2.33 8.69 13.40
N SER A 277 2.49 7.75 14.33
CA SER A 277 3.82 7.28 14.75
C SER A 277 4.58 6.67 13.57
N GLN A 278 3.89 5.93 12.69
CA GLN A 278 4.50 5.40 11.46
C GLN A 278 4.99 6.52 10.54
N GLN A 279 4.18 7.54 10.26
CA GLN A 279 4.55 8.62 9.33
C GLN A 279 5.58 9.61 9.93
N LEU A 280 5.44 9.93 11.23
CA LEU A 280 6.31 10.86 11.95
C LEU A 280 7.66 10.25 12.36
N SER A 281 7.83 8.93 12.25
CA SER A 281 9.15 8.29 12.35
C SER A 281 10.15 8.79 11.30
N GLY A 282 9.70 9.52 10.27
CA GLY A 282 10.57 10.06 9.23
C GLY A 282 10.96 9.04 8.16
N ILE A 283 10.36 7.84 8.15
CA ILE A 283 10.71 6.79 7.20
C ILE A 283 10.52 7.22 5.73
N ASN A 284 9.51 8.03 5.43
CA ASN A 284 9.33 8.57 4.08
C ASN A 284 10.39 9.60 3.69
N ALA A 285 10.98 10.32 4.65
CA ALA A 285 12.10 11.22 4.36
C ALA A 285 13.32 10.41 3.87
N VAL A 286 13.55 9.23 4.45
CA VAL A 286 14.55 8.28 3.95
C VAL A 286 14.18 7.80 2.55
N PHE A 287 12.93 7.37 2.30
CA PHE A 287 12.56 6.86 0.98
C PHE A 287 12.56 7.90 -0.14
N TYR A 288 12.24 9.16 0.16
CA TYR A 288 12.16 10.23 -0.84
C TYR A 288 13.47 10.98 -1.05
N TYR A 289 14.31 11.10 -0.01
CA TYR A 289 15.48 11.99 -0.04
C TYR A 289 16.80 11.33 0.37
N SER A 290 16.84 10.00 0.58
CA SER A 290 18.08 9.32 1.01
C SER A 290 19.27 9.57 0.07
N THR A 291 19.07 9.63 -1.24
CA THR A 291 20.16 9.88 -2.18
C THR A 291 20.81 11.24 -1.93
N GLY A 292 19.99 12.29 -1.79
CA GLY A 292 20.47 13.64 -1.45
C GLY A 292 21.06 13.75 -0.03
N ILE A 293 20.55 12.97 0.94
CA ILE A 293 21.12 12.92 2.30
C ILE A 293 22.51 12.27 2.28
N PHE A 294 22.68 11.13 1.60
CA PHE A 294 23.96 10.45 1.47
C PHE A 294 24.98 11.26 0.66
N GLU A 295 24.53 11.97 -0.36
CA GLU A 295 25.36 12.91 -1.12
C GLU A 295 25.93 14.02 -0.21
N ARG A 296 25.07 14.66 0.60
CA ARG A 296 25.49 15.68 1.58
C ARG A 296 26.40 15.13 2.68
N ALA A 297 26.29 13.84 2.98
CA ALA A 297 27.16 13.16 3.94
C ALA A 297 28.54 12.77 3.35
N GLY A 298 28.79 13.04 2.05
CA GLY A 298 30.07 12.74 1.40
C GLY A 298 30.21 11.28 0.94
N VAL A 299 29.10 10.54 0.79
CA VAL A 299 29.14 9.18 0.24
C VAL A 299 29.48 9.25 -1.25
N ALA A 300 30.55 8.57 -1.67
CA ALA A 300 31.02 8.60 -3.06
C ALA A 300 29.98 8.08 -4.08
N GLN A 301 29.13 7.14 -3.67
CA GLN A 301 28.10 6.53 -4.50
C GLN A 301 26.74 6.48 -3.77
N PRO A 302 26.02 7.62 -3.65
CA PRO A 302 24.82 7.73 -2.83
C PRO A 302 23.69 6.77 -3.22
N VAL A 303 23.51 6.51 -4.52
CA VAL A 303 22.46 5.64 -5.04
C VAL A 303 22.62 4.19 -4.56
N TYR A 304 23.85 3.69 -4.46
CA TYR A 304 24.13 2.34 -3.96
C TYR A 304 23.86 2.22 -2.45
N ALA A 305 24.13 3.28 -1.67
CA ALA A 305 23.75 3.33 -0.26
C ALA A 305 22.22 3.33 -0.08
N THR A 306 21.49 4.06 -0.92
CA THR A 306 20.01 4.04 -0.97
C THR A 306 19.47 2.65 -1.27
N ILE A 307 20.05 1.92 -2.23
CA ILE A 307 19.69 0.51 -2.51
C ILE A 307 19.99 -0.39 -1.32
N GLY A 308 21.15 -0.21 -0.67
CA GLY A 308 21.51 -0.95 0.55
C GLY A 308 20.47 -0.77 1.66
N ALA A 309 20.00 0.46 1.90
CA ALA A 309 18.91 0.73 2.83
C ALA A 309 17.59 0.03 2.42
N GLY A 310 17.29 -0.02 1.12
CA GLY A 310 16.15 -0.77 0.58
C GLY A 310 16.25 -2.27 0.82
N VAL A 311 17.43 -2.87 0.62
CA VAL A 311 17.70 -4.29 0.90
C VAL A 311 17.51 -4.60 2.38
N VAL A 312 18.06 -3.76 3.26
CA VAL A 312 17.88 -3.88 4.71
C VAL A 312 16.40 -3.80 5.07
N ASN A 313 15.67 -2.83 4.50
CA ASN A 313 14.23 -2.69 4.73
C ASN A 313 13.44 -3.93 4.31
N THR A 314 13.74 -4.51 3.15
CA THR A 314 13.11 -5.76 2.68
C THR A 314 13.47 -6.94 3.58
N ALA A 315 14.74 -7.08 3.96
CA ALA A 315 15.19 -8.15 4.85
C ALA A 315 14.50 -8.08 6.23
N PHE A 316 14.46 -6.89 6.86
CA PHE A 316 13.77 -6.69 8.13
C PHE A 316 12.26 -6.86 8.02
N THR A 317 11.66 -6.54 6.87
CA THR A 317 10.25 -6.81 6.63
C THR A 317 9.98 -8.30 6.66
N VAL A 318 10.79 -9.11 5.96
CA VAL A 318 10.70 -10.59 5.97
C VAL A 318 10.92 -11.14 7.38
N VAL A 319 11.92 -10.66 8.12
CA VAL A 319 12.15 -11.05 9.52
C VAL A 319 10.93 -10.73 10.38
N SER A 320 10.38 -9.52 10.24
CA SER A 320 9.18 -9.09 10.98
C SER A 320 7.99 -10.03 10.75
N LEU A 321 7.83 -10.59 9.54
CA LEU A 321 6.76 -11.56 9.24
C LEU A 321 6.84 -12.77 10.18
N PHE A 322 8.02 -13.38 10.31
CA PHE A 322 8.22 -14.55 11.15
C PHE A 322 8.10 -14.23 12.65
N VAL A 323 8.49 -13.02 13.06
CA VAL A 323 8.44 -12.62 14.48
C VAL A 323 7.02 -12.26 14.91
N VAL A 324 6.22 -11.60 14.05
CA VAL A 324 4.83 -11.22 14.35
C VAL A 324 3.95 -12.45 14.60
N GLU A 325 4.14 -13.53 13.82
CA GLU A 325 3.41 -14.77 14.03
C GLU A 325 3.77 -15.49 15.33
N ARG A 326 4.99 -15.29 15.86
CA ARG A 326 5.45 -15.91 17.11
C ARG A 326 5.17 -15.10 18.38
N MET A 327 5.26 -13.77 18.32
CA MET A 327 5.17 -12.90 19.50
C MET A 327 3.81 -12.17 19.66
N GLY A 328 2.94 -12.21 18.65
CA GLY A 328 1.71 -11.43 18.62
C GLY A 328 1.94 -9.94 18.33
N ARG A 329 0.86 -9.19 18.05
CA ARG A 329 0.93 -7.82 17.49
C ARG A 329 1.39 -6.72 18.48
N ARG A 330 1.27 -6.92 19.80
CA ARG A 330 1.55 -5.90 20.84
C ARG A 330 3.05 -5.74 21.21
N PRO A 331 3.82 -6.81 21.43
CA PRO A 331 5.24 -6.68 21.79
C PRO A 331 6.09 -6.05 20.68
N LEU A 332 5.76 -6.33 19.42
CA LEU A 332 6.53 -5.86 18.27
C LEU A 332 6.48 -4.34 18.10
N HIS A 333 5.33 -3.72 18.38
CA HIS A 333 5.20 -2.25 18.28
C HIS A 333 5.93 -1.53 19.42
N LEU A 334 5.92 -2.08 20.64
CA LEU A 334 6.70 -1.51 21.75
C LEU A 334 8.21 -1.67 21.53
N SER A 335 8.67 -2.85 21.09
CA SER A 335 10.10 -3.10 20.88
C SER A 335 10.74 -2.20 19.82
N ARG A 336 9.95 -1.73 18.83
CA ARG A 336 10.44 -0.81 17.79
C ARG A 336 10.62 0.62 18.31
N SER A 337 9.82 1.03 19.29
CA SER A 337 9.94 2.35 19.94
C SER A 337 11.15 2.45 20.87
N ASP A 338 11.71 1.33 21.31
CA ASP A 338 12.91 1.30 22.15
C ASP A 338 14.22 1.36 21.34
N GLY A 339 14.15 1.10 20.02
CA GLY A 339 15.32 1.06 19.13
C GLY A 339 15.77 2.41 18.57
N ASP A 340 14.95 3.46 18.72
CA ASP A 340 15.23 4.81 18.20
C ASP A 340 15.11 5.83 19.34
N GLY A 341 16.15 5.92 20.17
CA GLY A 341 16.42 7.07 21.04
C GLY A 341 15.56 7.26 22.29
N GLY A 342 16.10 6.79 23.42
CA GLY A 342 16.12 7.43 24.75
C GLY A 342 14.97 8.37 25.20
N VAL A 343 14.32 7.94 26.28
CA VAL A 343 13.63 8.74 27.32
C VAL A 343 12.22 9.26 26.99
N SER A 344 11.21 8.50 27.44
CA SER A 344 10.26 8.98 28.46
C SER A 344 9.38 7.83 28.97
N ARG A 345 9.44 7.58 30.28
CA ARG A 345 8.57 6.64 31.00
C ARG A 345 7.11 7.07 30.85
N PHE A 346 6.27 6.27 30.22
CA PHE A 346 4.82 6.34 30.38
C PHE A 346 4.45 5.69 31.73
N PRO A 347 3.60 6.33 32.56
CA PRO A 347 3.33 5.85 33.92
C PRO A 347 2.48 4.57 33.93
N ASP A 348 2.91 3.64 34.77
CA ASP A 348 2.30 2.35 35.13
C ASP A 348 0.87 2.50 35.70
N ARG A 349 -0.13 2.73 34.84
CA ARG A 349 -1.54 2.80 35.28
C ARG A 349 -2.57 2.13 34.37
N CYS A 350 -2.17 1.10 33.63
CA CYS A 350 -3.08 0.27 32.83
C CYS A 350 -2.98 -1.23 33.16
N HIS A 351 -2.84 -1.59 34.44
CA HIS A 351 -2.86 -2.99 34.90
C HIS A 351 -4.27 -3.54 35.20
N GLY A 352 -5.35 -2.88 34.77
CA GLY A 352 -6.72 -3.26 35.16
C GLY A 352 -7.74 -3.51 34.04
N ILE A 353 -7.37 -3.48 32.76
CA ILE A 353 -8.35 -3.62 31.65
C ILE A 353 -7.94 -4.77 30.71
N THR A 354 -7.69 -5.93 31.30
CA THR A 354 -7.65 -7.23 30.61
C THR A 354 -9.02 -7.88 30.74
N GLY A 355 -9.97 -7.44 29.91
CA GLY A 355 -11.29 -8.05 29.87
C GLY A 355 -12.14 -7.46 28.76
N ARG A 356 -12.17 -8.14 27.61
CA ARG A 356 -13.12 -7.93 26.49
C ARG A 356 -12.94 -6.62 25.70
N CYS A 357 -12.04 -6.64 24.71
CA CYS A 357 -12.19 -5.81 23.50
C CYS A 357 -12.82 -6.67 22.39
N PRO A 358 -14.06 -6.40 21.95
CA PRO A 358 -14.66 -7.06 20.81
C PRO A 358 -14.24 -6.32 19.54
N MET A 359 -13.06 -6.62 19.01
CA MET A 359 -12.73 -6.24 17.61
C MET A 359 -12.00 -7.34 16.83
N PHE A 360 -11.95 -8.54 17.41
CA PHE A 360 -11.53 -9.78 16.77
C PHE A 360 -12.47 -10.88 17.25
N PRO A 361 -13.05 -11.72 16.37
CA PRO A 361 -13.72 -12.91 16.84
C PRO A 361 -12.70 -13.78 17.59
N PRO A 362 -13.03 -14.34 18.77
CA PRO A 362 -12.15 -15.28 19.45
C PRO A 362 -12.05 -16.54 18.60
N VAL A 363 -10.83 -16.87 18.16
CA VAL A 363 -10.51 -18.20 17.62
C VAL A 363 -10.56 -19.16 18.81
N HIS A 364 -11.70 -19.81 19.02
CA HIS A 364 -11.80 -20.92 19.96
C HIS A 364 -11.14 -22.15 19.33
N TYR A 365 -9.93 -22.47 19.79
CA TYR A 365 -9.40 -23.82 19.67
C TYR A 365 -10.26 -24.73 20.55
N VAL A 366 -10.99 -25.65 19.92
CA VAL A 366 -11.61 -26.78 20.62
C VAL A 366 -10.50 -27.78 20.91
N GLU A 367 -9.99 -27.75 22.14
CA GLU A 367 -9.08 -28.77 22.65
C GLU A 367 -9.92 -30.01 22.98
N GLY A 368 -9.85 -31.02 22.11
CA GLY A 368 -10.45 -32.32 22.35
C GLY A 368 -9.74 -33.04 23.51
N ARG A 369 -10.52 -33.49 24.49
CA ARG A 369 -10.18 -34.63 25.34
C ARG A 369 -10.86 -35.87 24.81
#